data_AF-A0A1S8A9L8-F1
#
_entry.id   AF-A0A1S8A9L8-F1
#
_cell.length_a   1.000
_cell.length_b   1.000
_cell.length_c   1.000
_cell.angle_alpha   90.00
_cell.angle_beta   90.00
_cell.angle_gamma   90.00
#
_symmetry.space_group_name_H-M   'P 1'
#
loop_
_entity.id
_entity.type
_entity.pdbx_description
1 polymer ?
#
loop_
_entity_poly.entity_id
_entity_poly.type
_entity_poly.pdbx_seq_one_letter_code
_entity_poly.pdbx_strand_id
1 'polypeptide(L)'
;MRISPPVAGAMWRETDPTAGAAPVVIDGHVVPPGTQVGVCAYALHHDEAYFARPFEFDPSRWLPSPSTTGAEAQEEAERLRRMTSAFMPFLLGPRGCAGKAMAYLEAGLVVAKAVWRFDFDAAPGAPGAVGEGAPGRGPLRERPGEFQLYDTFGSRHDGPHLVFRERAGAAGGRV
;
A
#
# COMPACT_ATOMS: atom_id res chain seq x y z
N MET A 1 2.58 -1.10 -3.03
CA MET A 1 1.48 -1.79 -2.30
C MET A 1 1.00 -1.09 -1.03
N ARG A 2 1.74 -0.12 -0.43
CA ARG A 2 1.18 0.71 0.68
C ARG A 2 0.20 1.76 0.15
N ILE A 3 0.71 2.65 -0.71
CA ILE A 3 -0.04 3.75 -1.35
C ILE A 3 -1.23 3.21 -2.15
N SER A 4 -0.98 2.25 -3.03
CA SER A 4 -2.00 1.54 -3.79
C SER A 4 -2.01 0.07 -3.39
N PRO A 5 -2.80 -0.32 -2.37
CA PRO A 5 -2.99 -1.71 -2.01
C PRO A 5 -3.92 -2.41 -3.02
N PRO A 6 -3.68 -3.71 -3.35
CA PRO A 6 -4.55 -4.45 -4.25
C PRO A 6 -6.00 -4.55 -3.77
N VAL A 7 -6.20 -4.56 -2.45
CA VAL A 7 -7.50 -4.43 -1.80
C VAL A 7 -7.45 -3.23 -0.87
N ALA A 8 -8.15 -2.14 -1.24
CA ALA A 8 -8.13 -0.87 -0.51
C ALA A 8 -9.19 -0.81 0.61
N GLY A 9 -10.28 -1.56 0.44
CA GLY A 9 -11.42 -1.53 1.37
C GLY A 9 -11.21 -2.32 2.66
N ALA A 10 -12.28 -2.39 3.44
CA ALA A 10 -12.33 -3.18 4.67
C ALA A 10 -12.58 -4.66 4.35
N MET A 11 -11.79 -5.54 4.98
CA MET A 11 -12.00 -6.97 4.92
C MET A 11 -12.91 -7.43 6.05
N TRP A 12 -14.22 -7.32 5.82
CA TRP A 12 -15.26 -7.59 6.81
C TRP A 12 -15.21 -9.00 7.39
N ARG A 13 -15.51 -9.10 8.68
CA ARG A 13 -15.76 -10.32 9.45
C ARG A 13 -17.01 -10.08 10.26
N GLU A 14 -17.82 -11.10 10.42
CA GLU A 14 -18.99 -11.04 11.29
C GLU A 14 -18.69 -11.78 12.58
N THR A 15 -19.01 -11.16 13.72
CA THR A 15 -18.98 -11.87 15.01
C THR A 15 -20.04 -12.97 14.99
N ASP A 16 -19.73 -14.13 15.59
CA ASP A 16 -20.64 -15.28 15.59
C ASP A 16 -22.01 -14.86 16.19
N PRO A 17 -23.11 -14.92 15.40
CA PRO A 17 -24.42 -14.49 15.85
C PRO A 17 -25.04 -15.45 16.88
N THR A 18 -24.48 -16.66 17.01
CA THR A 18 -24.92 -17.71 17.93
C THR A 18 -24.00 -17.86 19.14
N ALA A 19 -22.89 -17.13 19.20
CA ALA A 19 -22.03 -17.13 20.37
C ALA A 19 -22.86 -16.69 21.58
N GLY A 20 -22.97 -17.59 22.57
CA GLY A 20 -23.53 -17.27 23.88
C GLY A 20 -22.72 -16.20 24.62
N ALA A 21 -23.12 -15.91 25.86
CA ALA A 21 -22.83 -14.73 26.70
C ALA A 21 -21.39 -14.15 26.80
N ALA A 22 -20.35 -14.69 26.16
CA ALA A 22 -19.03 -14.08 26.14
C ALA A 22 -18.94 -13.03 25.00
N PRO A 23 -18.94 -11.72 25.31
CA PRO A 23 -18.82 -10.69 24.29
C PRO A 23 -17.46 -10.74 23.60
N VAL A 24 -17.44 -10.46 22.29
CA VAL A 24 -16.19 -10.12 21.61
C VAL A 24 -15.76 -8.74 22.10
N VAL A 25 -14.57 -8.64 22.70
CA VAL A 25 -14.01 -7.36 23.15
C VAL A 25 -12.81 -7.00 22.29
N ILE A 26 -12.87 -5.85 21.63
CA ILE A 26 -11.78 -5.31 20.81
C ILE A 26 -11.35 -3.98 21.41
N ASP A 27 -10.09 -3.91 21.84
CA ASP A 27 -9.51 -2.70 22.46
C ASP A 27 -10.37 -2.12 23.61
N GLY A 28 -10.89 -3.02 24.47
CA GLY A 28 -11.78 -2.65 25.57
C GLY A 28 -13.24 -2.37 25.19
N HIS A 29 -13.59 -2.38 23.90
CA HIS A 29 -14.95 -2.18 23.42
C HIS A 29 -15.69 -3.49 23.18
N VAL A 30 -16.87 -3.64 23.78
CA VAL A 30 -17.78 -4.77 23.55
C VAL A 30 -18.42 -4.66 22.16
N VAL A 31 -18.25 -5.69 21.35
CA VAL A 31 -18.83 -5.82 20.01
C VAL A 31 -20.00 -6.80 20.06
N PRO A 32 -21.24 -6.37 19.73
CA PRO A 32 -22.40 -7.25 19.75
C PRO A 32 -22.28 -8.45 18.79
N PRO A 33 -22.93 -9.59 19.09
CA PRO A 33 -23.07 -10.70 18.15
C PRO A 33 -23.70 -10.27 16.82
N GLY A 34 -23.28 -10.87 15.70
CA GLY A 34 -23.75 -10.50 14.35
C GLY A 34 -23.23 -9.16 13.81
N THR A 35 -22.24 -8.55 14.47
CA THR A 35 -21.66 -7.27 14.03
C THR A 35 -20.56 -7.49 13.01
N GLN A 36 -20.60 -6.73 11.92
CA GLN A 36 -19.51 -6.68 10.94
C GLN A 36 -18.38 -5.77 11.43
N VAL A 37 -17.17 -6.31 11.51
CA VAL A 37 -15.93 -5.60 11.86
C VAL A 37 -14.91 -5.77 10.73
N GLY A 38 -14.15 -4.72 10.46
CA GLY A 38 -13.15 -4.75 9.40
C GLY A 38 -12.19 -3.58 9.52
N VAL A 39 -10.94 -3.81 9.11
CA VAL A 39 -9.93 -2.75 9.01
C VAL A 39 -9.82 -2.34 7.56
N CYS A 40 -10.02 -1.06 7.27
CA CYS A 40 -9.83 -0.49 5.94
C CYS A 40 -8.33 -0.34 5.65
N ALA A 41 -7.82 -1.12 4.70
CA ALA A 41 -6.39 -1.13 4.37
C ALA A 41 -5.90 0.24 3.89
N TYR A 42 -6.69 0.94 3.07
CA TYR A 42 -6.35 2.29 2.60
C TYR A 42 -6.22 3.27 3.76
N ALA A 43 -7.19 3.28 4.69
CA ALA A 43 -7.15 4.17 5.85
C ALA A 43 -5.93 3.89 6.74
N LEU A 44 -5.69 2.62 7.10
CA LEU A 44 -4.55 2.24 7.93
C LEU A 44 -3.21 2.60 7.27
N HIS A 45 -3.07 2.35 5.96
CA HIS A 45 -1.85 2.65 5.21
C HIS A 45 -1.60 4.16 5.02
N HIS A 46 -2.63 5.00 5.17
CA HIS A 46 -2.54 6.46 5.05
C HIS A 46 -2.69 7.20 6.39
N ASP A 47 -2.62 6.49 7.51
CA ASP A 47 -2.67 7.07 8.84
C ASP A 47 -1.28 7.59 9.27
N GLU A 48 -1.22 8.86 9.66
CA GLU A 48 0.00 9.56 10.09
C GLU A 48 0.58 8.99 11.39
N ALA A 49 -0.25 8.35 12.22
CA ALA A 49 0.21 7.69 13.45
C ALA A 49 1.18 6.54 13.18
N TYR A 50 1.05 5.91 12.01
CA TYR A 50 1.94 4.83 11.57
C TYR A 50 2.90 5.29 10.48
N PHE A 51 2.44 6.14 9.53
CA PHE A 51 3.21 6.53 8.35
C PHE A 51 3.33 8.05 8.25
N ALA A 52 4.45 8.60 8.73
CA ALA A 52 4.76 10.03 8.54
C ALA A 52 4.74 10.41 7.04
N ARG A 53 4.09 11.54 6.70
CA ARG A 53 3.83 11.95 5.30
C ARG A 53 3.19 10.78 4.50
N PRO A 54 1.98 10.34 4.87
CA PRO A 54 1.43 9.05 4.45
C PRO A 54 1.09 9.01 2.96
N PHE A 55 0.79 10.15 2.35
CA PHE A 55 0.46 10.21 0.92
C PHE A 55 1.71 10.29 0.04
N GLU A 56 2.90 10.45 0.61
CA GLU A 56 4.15 10.48 -0.16
C GLU A 56 4.65 9.06 -0.49
N PHE A 57 4.96 8.84 -1.76
CA PHE A 57 5.70 7.67 -2.20
C PHE A 57 7.19 7.84 -1.89
N ASP A 58 7.59 7.41 -0.70
CA ASP A 58 8.99 7.39 -0.25
C ASP A 58 9.39 5.95 0.06
N PRO A 59 10.18 5.29 -0.80
CA PRO A 59 10.71 3.94 -0.55
C PRO A 59 11.77 3.90 0.57
N SER A 60 12.49 5.00 0.81
CA SER A 60 13.59 5.03 1.78
C SER A 60 13.10 4.87 3.22
N ARG A 61 11.83 5.20 3.51
CA ARG A 61 11.21 5.04 4.84
C ARG A 61 11.25 3.62 5.42
N TRP A 62 11.46 2.61 4.57
CA TRP A 62 11.54 1.20 4.96
C TRP A 62 12.97 0.74 5.25
N LEU A 63 13.96 1.58 4.98
CA LEU A 63 15.37 1.29 5.20
C LEU A 63 15.81 1.90 6.53
N PRO A 64 16.58 1.17 7.34
CA PRO A 64 17.20 1.76 8.52
C PRO A 64 18.23 2.80 8.10
N SER A 65 18.31 3.90 8.86
CA SER A 65 19.37 4.89 8.66
C SER A 65 20.72 4.32 9.11
N PRO A 66 21.77 4.36 8.26
CA PRO A 66 23.08 3.81 8.61
C PRO A 66 23.84 4.62 9.67
N SER A 67 23.39 5.83 10.00
CA SER A 67 24.09 6.77 10.88
C SER A 67 23.49 6.90 12.29
N THR A 68 22.38 6.22 12.60
CA THR A 68 21.73 6.31 13.92
C THR A 68 22.43 5.43 14.94
N THR A 69 22.70 5.95 16.15
CA THR A 69 23.32 5.20 17.26
C THR A 69 22.59 5.44 18.57
N GLY A 70 22.78 4.53 19.55
CA GLY A 70 22.20 4.69 20.89
C GLY A 70 20.67 4.80 20.89
N ALA A 71 20.14 5.81 21.56
CA ALA A 71 18.70 6.02 21.71
C ALA A 71 17.98 6.26 20.37
N GLU A 72 18.61 6.96 19.43
CA GLU A 72 18.04 7.23 18.10
C GLU A 72 17.85 5.94 17.29
N ALA A 73 18.80 5.01 17.39
CA ALA A 73 18.68 3.71 16.72
C ALA A 73 17.52 2.87 17.30
N GLN A 74 17.28 2.97 18.60
CA GLN A 74 16.16 2.27 19.26
C GLN A 74 14.81 2.86 18.83
N GLU A 75 14.70 4.19 18.76
CA GLU A 75 13.50 4.86 18.29
C GLU A 75 13.19 4.52 16.83
N GLU A 76 14.22 4.51 15.97
CA GLU A 76 14.10 4.15 14.56
C GLU A 76 13.66 2.69 14.39
N ALA A 77 14.26 1.77 15.15
CA ALA A 77 13.86 0.37 15.15
C ALA A 77 12.38 0.20 15.57
N GLU A 78 11.94 0.93 16.59
CA GLU A 78 10.55 0.88 17.04
C GLU A 78 9.59 1.51 16.02
N ARG A 79 9.97 2.64 15.40
CA ARG A 79 9.23 3.23 14.28
C ARG A 79 9.06 2.23 13.14
N LEU A 80 10.14 1.57 12.71
CA LEU A 80 10.11 0.56 11.65
C LEU A 80 9.21 -0.63 12.03
N ARG A 81 9.24 -1.07 13.29
CA ARG A 81 8.34 -2.12 13.80
C ARG A 81 6.88 -1.72 13.73
N ARG A 82 6.52 -0.52 14.21
CA ARG A 82 5.14 0.01 14.13
C ARG A 82 4.66 0.17 12.70
N MET A 83 5.51 0.67 11.81
CA MET A 83 5.18 0.79 10.38
C MET A 83 4.95 -0.58 9.73
N THR A 84 5.82 -1.54 10.04
CA THR A 84 5.75 -2.89 9.47
C THR A 84 4.53 -3.65 9.97
N SER A 85 4.12 -3.47 11.24
CA SER A 85 2.91 -4.10 11.77
C SER A 85 1.62 -3.52 11.19
N ALA A 86 1.61 -2.22 10.85
CA ALA A 86 0.49 -1.58 10.16
C ALA A 86 0.45 -1.87 8.64
N PHE A 87 1.50 -2.47 8.07
CA PHE A 87 1.59 -2.78 6.64
C PHE A 87 0.97 -4.13 6.31
N MET A 88 -0.29 -4.11 5.84
CA MET A 88 -1.11 -5.32 5.63
C MET A 88 -1.63 -5.53 4.20
N PRO A 89 -0.81 -5.38 3.13
CA PRO A 89 -1.28 -5.52 1.74
C PRO A 89 -1.74 -6.94 1.37
N PHE A 90 -1.44 -7.93 2.20
CA PHE A 90 -1.82 -9.34 2.02
C PHE A 90 -2.66 -9.87 3.19
N LEU A 91 -3.24 -8.99 4.02
CA LEU A 91 -3.86 -9.31 5.29
C LEU A 91 -2.91 -9.99 6.28
N LEU A 92 -3.41 -10.18 7.50
CA LEU A 92 -2.70 -10.78 8.62
C LEU A 92 -3.51 -11.96 9.19
N GLY A 93 -2.84 -12.88 9.87
CA GLY A 93 -3.47 -14.01 10.55
C GLY A 93 -3.92 -15.14 9.61
N PRO A 94 -4.84 -16.02 10.06
CA PRO A 94 -5.24 -17.23 9.34
C PRO A 94 -5.88 -17.00 7.95
N ARG A 95 -6.33 -15.77 7.68
CA ARG A 95 -6.95 -15.36 6.41
C ARG A 95 -5.99 -14.54 5.54
N GLY A 96 -4.69 -14.59 5.84
CA GLY A 96 -3.64 -14.01 5.00
C GLY A 96 -3.67 -14.58 3.58
N CYS A 97 -3.26 -13.77 2.61
CA CYS A 97 -3.22 -14.19 1.20
C CYS A 97 -2.18 -15.28 0.99
N ALA A 98 -2.63 -16.47 0.57
CA ALA A 98 -1.75 -17.59 0.23
C ALA A 98 -0.80 -17.26 -0.94
N GLY A 99 -1.21 -16.36 -1.83
CA GLY A 99 -0.42 -15.90 -2.97
C GLY A 99 0.67 -14.89 -2.63
N LYS A 100 0.85 -14.49 -1.37
CA LYS A 100 1.82 -13.44 -0.97
C LYS A 100 3.23 -13.68 -1.52
N ALA A 101 3.75 -14.91 -1.40
CA ALA A 101 5.10 -15.23 -1.85
C ALA A 101 5.22 -15.13 -3.39
N MET A 102 4.26 -15.69 -4.12
CA MET A 102 4.21 -15.62 -5.59
C MET A 102 4.09 -14.17 -6.08
N ALA A 103 3.19 -13.38 -5.47
CA ALA A 103 2.99 -11.98 -5.84
C ALA A 103 4.27 -11.15 -5.67
N TYR A 104 5.03 -11.34 -4.59
CA TYR A 104 6.32 -10.66 -4.43
C TYR A 104 7.35 -11.09 -5.47
N LEU A 105 7.38 -12.39 -5.81
CA LEU A 105 8.31 -12.94 -6.80
C LEU A 105 8.01 -12.38 -8.20
N GLU A 106 6.74 -12.41 -8.62
CA GLU A 106 6.30 -11.91 -9.91
C GLU A 106 6.45 -10.39 -10.02
N ALA A 107 5.96 -9.63 -9.04
CA ALA A 107 6.10 -8.18 -9.03
C ALA A 107 7.57 -7.74 -9.00
N GLY A 108 8.40 -8.42 -8.21
CA GLY A 108 9.83 -8.19 -8.17
C GLY A 108 10.49 -8.44 -9.51
N LEU A 109 10.15 -9.55 -10.19
CA LEU A 109 10.68 -9.88 -11.51
C LEU A 109 10.26 -8.86 -12.57
N VAL A 110 8.99 -8.43 -12.54
CA VAL A 110 8.46 -7.41 -13.47
C VAL A 110 9.18 -6.08 -13.27
N VAL A 111 9.31 -5.60 -12.03
CA VAL A 111 10.01 -4.34 -11.72
C VAL A 111 11.48 -4.43 -12.11
N ALA A 112 12.16 -5.53 -11.76
CA ALA A 112 13.56 -5.73 -12.09
C ALA A 112 13.79 -5.72 -13.61
N LYS A 113 12.98 -6.46 -14.38
CA LYS A 113 13.08 -6.47 -15.85
C LYS A 113 12.73 -5.12 -16.46
N ALA A 114 11.70 -4.45 -15.96
CA ALA A 114 11.31 -3.12 -16.45
C ALA A 114 12.44 -2.10 -16.26
N VAL A 115 13.01 -2.02 -15.05
CA VAL A 115 14.10 -1.09 -14.71
C VAL A 115 15.41 -1.47 -15.40
N TRP A 116 15.66 -2.76 -15.65
CA TRP A 116 16.85 -3.21 -16.37
C TRP A 116 16.78 -2.85 -17.86
N ARG A 117 15.61 -3.04 -18.48
CA ARG A 117 15.42 -2.95 -19.93
C ARG A 117 15.07 -1.55 -20.42
N PHE A 118 14.37 -0.76 -19.62
CA PHE A 118 13.76 0.49 -20.04
C PHE A 118 14.13 1.66 -19.12
N ASP A 119 14.17 2.83 -19.72
CA ASP A 119 13.99 4.11 -19.04
C ASP A 119 12.53 4.56 -19.25
N PHE A 120 11.92 5.18 -18.25
CA PHE A 120 10.52 5.59 -18.32
C PHE A 120 10.26 6.93 -17.63
N ASP A 121 9.34 7.70 -18.19
CA ASP A 121 8.87 8.98 -17.67
C ASP A 121 7.35 9.06 -17.71
N ALA A 122 6.77 10.00 -16.96
CA ALA A 122 5.38 10.38 -17.15
C ALA A 122 5.14 10.86 -18.58
N ALA A 123 4.00 10.48 -19.17
CA ALA A 123 3.61 10.96 -20.48
C ALA A 123 3.44 12.49 -20.46
N PRO A 124 3.86 13.22 -21.52
CA PRO A 124 3.78 14.67 -21.54
C PRO A 124 2.34 15.16 -21.54
N GLY A 125 2.07 16.23 -20.79
CA GLY A 125 0.76 16.88 -20.74
C GLY A 125 -0.29 16.09 -19.96
N ALA A 126 -1.55 16.22 -20.38
CA ALA A 126 -2.70 15.62 -19.68
C ALA A 126 -2.60 14.09 -19.48
N PRO A 127 -2.09 13.28 -20.42
CA PRO A 127 -1.95 11.83 -20.22
C PRO A 127 -1.10 11.42 -19.01
N GLY A 128 -0.07 12.19 -18.65
CA GLY A 128 0.77 11.88 -17.48
C GLY A 128 0.10 12.15 -16.14
N ALA A 129 -0.94 13.00 -16.12
CA ALA A 129 -1.69 13.38 -14.93
C ALA A 129 -2.98 12.55 -14.75
N VAL A 130 -3.24 11.58 -15.64
CA VAL A 130 -4.43 10.71 -15.52
C VAL A 130 -4.36 9.92 -14.22
N GLY A 131 -5.48 9.85 -13.50
CA GLY A 131 -5.58 9.14 -12.22
C GLY A 131 -5.12 9.95 -11.01
N GLU A 132 -4.53 11.13 -11.20
CA GLU A 132 -4.10 12.00 -10.10
C GLU A 132 -5.28 12.70 -9.41
N GLY A 133 -5.09 13.03 -8.12
CA GLY A 133 -5.95 13.95 -7.39
C GLY A 133 -5.73 15.38 -7.87
N ALA A 134 -6.77 16.21 -7.82
CA ALA A 134 -6.69 17.61 -8.21
C ALA A 134 -7.76 18.44 -7.48
N PRO A 135 -7.50 19.73 -7.21
CA PRO A 135 -8.49 20.62 -6.60
C PRO A 135 -9.83 20.56 -7.33
N GLY A 136 -10.93 20.47 -6.57
CA GLY A 136 -12.28 20.40 -7.13
C GLY A 136 -12.76 19.02 -7.59
N ARG A 137 -11.96 17.95 -7.39
CA ARG A 137 -12.40 16.56 -7.64
C ARG A 137 -13.28 15.95 -6.53
N GLY A 138 -13.51 16.71 -5.46
CA GLY A 138 -14.37 16.33 -4.33
C GLY A 138 -13.59 15.74 -3.15
N PRO A 139 -14.30 15.40 -2.06
CA PRO A 139 -13.69 14.96 -0.82
C PRO A 139 -12.71 13.80 -1.02
N LEU A 140 -11.54 13.89 -0.38
CA LEU A 140 -10.44 12.92 -0.46
C LEU A 140 -9.75 12.79 -1.83
N ARG A 141 -10.08 13.64 -2.82
CA ARG A 141 -9.53 13.55 -4.19
C ARG A 141 -8.78 14.79 -4.64
N GLU A 142 -8.49 15.68 -3.70
CA GLU A 142 -7.96 17.00 -4.00
C GLU A 142 -6.44 17.08 -4.01
N ARG A 143 -5.75 16.01 -3.56
CA ARG A 143 -4.29 16.00 -3.39
C ARG A 143 -3.57 15.79 -4.72
N PRO A 144 -2.83 16.78 -5.23
CA PRO A 144 -1.91 16.55 -6.34
C PRO A 144 -0.83 15.55 -5.93
N GLY A 145 -0.38 14.74 -6.88
CA GLY A 145 0.58 13.65 -6.72
C GLY A 145 0.00 12.37 -6.10
N GLU A 146 -1.22 12.39 -5.56
CA GLU A 146 -1.87 11.20 -5.04
C GLU A 146 -2.58 10.44 -6.18
N PHE A 147 -2.17 9.19 -6.39
CA PHE A 147 -2.89 8.29 -7.27
C PHE A 147 -4.22 7.84 -6.66
N GLN A 148 -5.32 8.17 -7.33
CA GLN A 148 -6.66 8.02 -6.79
C GLN A 148 -7.17 6.58 -6.97
N LEU A 149 -7.65 5.99 -5.88
CA LEU A 149 -8.28 4.67 -5.87
C LEU A 149 -9.80 4.82 -5.86
N TYR A 150 -10.50 4.13 -6.76
CA TYR A 150 -11.94 4.25 -6.95
C TYR A 150 -12.74 3.01 -6.55
N ASP A 151 -12.08 1.87 -6.43
CA ASP A 151 -12.72 0.58 -6.15
C ASP A 151 -12.03 -0.09 -4.95
N THR A 152 -12.72 -1.04 -4.34
CA THR A 152 -12.16 -1.95 -3.34
C THR A 152 -11.00 -2.75 -3.93
N PHE A 153 -11.04 -3.07 -5.22
CA PHE A 153 -9.92 -3.70 -5.93
C PHE A 153 -9.10 -2.68 -6.70
N GLY A 154 -7.79 -2.63 -6.43
CA GLY A 154 -6.87 -1.72 -7.11
C GLY A 154 -6.81 -1.91 -8.62
N SER A 155 -7.21 -3.06 -9.17
CA SER A 155 -7.06 -3.37 -10.61
C SER A 155 -7.89 -2.51 -11.58
N ARG A 156 -8.80 -1.65 -11.09
CA ARG A 156 -9.66 -0.78 -11.93
C ARG A 156 -9.18 0.67 -12.01
N HIS A 157 -7.88 0.88 -12.05
CA HIS A 157 -7.32 2.23 -12.09
C HIS A 157 -6.97 2.69 -13.52
N ASP A 158 -7.09 4.00 -13.76
CA ASP A 158 -6.76 4.65 -15.03
C ASP A 158 -5.57 5.60 -14.83
N GLY A 159 -4.56 5.50 -15.70
CA GLY A 159 -3.30 6.23 -15.60
C GLY A 159 -2.42 5.89 -14.38
N PRO A 160 -1.42 6.73 -14.08
CA PRO A 160 -0.84 7.71 -15.01
C PRO A 160 -0.21 6.99 -16.21
N HIS A 161 -0.32 7.57 -17.40
CA HIS A 161 0.32 6.99 -18.58
C HIS A 161 1.82 7.27 -18.54
N LEU A 162 2.63 6.26 -18.87
CA LEU A 162 4.08 6.33 -18.92
C LEU A 162 4.59 6.15 -20.35
N VAL A 163 5.69 6.80 -20.68
CA VAL A 163 6.44 6.59 -21.92
C VAL A 163 7.67 5.76 -21.60
N PHE A 164 7.78 4.59 -22.22
CA PHE A 164 8.94 3.71 -22.08
C PHE A 164 9.89 3.88 -23.26
N ARG A 165 11.19 3.91 -22.97
CA ARG A 165 12.28 3.91 -23.95
C ARG A 165 13.22 2.78 -23.64
N GLU A 166 13.65 2.07 -24.66
CA GLU A 166 14.61 1.01 -24.51
C GLU A 166 15.98 1.57 -24.08
N ARG A 167 16.58 1.02 -23.01
CA ARG A 167 17.88 1.48 -22.54
C ARG A 167 18.98 1.05 -23.52
N ALA A 168 19.87 1.99 -23.85
CA ALA A 168 21.04 1.71 -24.68
C ALA A 168 21.88 0.56 -24.06
N GLY A 169 22.19 -0.45 -24.87
CA GLY A 169 22.96 -1.63 -24.44
C GLY A 169 22.13 -2.82 -23.93
N ALA A 170 20.85 -2.65 -23.65
CA ALA A 170 19.99 -3.77 -23.23
C ALA A 170 19.61 -4.72 -24.39
N ALA A 171 19.82 -4.31 -25.66
CA ALA A 171 19.57 -5.13 -26.85
C ALA A 171 20.68 -6.17 -27.16
N GLY A 172 21.82 -6.13 -26.46
CA GLY A 172 23.00 -6.94 -26.77
C GLY A 172 23.13 -8.25 -25.99
N GLY A 173 22.28 -8.50 -24.99
CA GLY A 173 22.31 -9.72 -24.18
C GLY A 173 21.52 -10.85 -24.84
N ARG A 174 22.21 -11.79 -25.49
CA ARG A 174 21.62 -13.09 -25.84
C ARG A 174 21.12 -13.77 -24.57
N VAL A 175 19.85 -14.18 -24.56
CA VAL A 175 19.35 -15.25 -23.67
C VAL A 175 19.90 -16.58 -24.18
#